data_AF-A0A8R2F6L9-F1
#
_entry.id   AF-A0A8R2F6L9-F1
#
_cell.length_a   1.000
_cell.length_b   1.000
_cell.length_c   1.000
_cell.angle_alpha   90.00
_cell.angle_beta   90.00
_cell.angle_gamma   90.00
#
_symmetry.space_group_name_H-M   'P 1'
#
loop_
_entity.id
_entity.type
_entity.pdbx_description
1 polymer ?
#
loop_
_entity_poly.entity_id
_entity_poly.type
_entity_poly.pdbx_seq_one_letter_code
_entity_poly.pdbx_strand_id
1 'polypeptide(L)'
;MGPKTPLTSSCETMVIEVKMPGDRMPGICTDITEDAVDIRSPKYRLHVPFPHNVHKQMSKASWNSLTNTLTITVFLKREYDDINF
;
A
#
# COMPACT_ATOMS: atom_id res chain seq x y z
N MET A 1 -26.43 -12.52 4.97
CA MET A 1 -25.63 -11.47 4.30
C MET A 1 -25.47 -10.35 5.31
N GLY A 2 -24.28 -10.21 5.92
CA GLY A 2 -24.07 -9.25 7.02
C GLY A 2 -24.11 -7.79 6.56
N PRO A 3 -24.17 -6.82 7.49
CA PRO A 3 -24.26 -5.39 7.20
C PRO A 3 -22.91 -4.86 6.67
N LYS A 4 -22.62 -5.10 5.38
CA LYS A 4 -21.48 -4.50 4.69
C LYS A 4 -21.94 -3.15 4.13
N THR A 5 -21.59 -2.06 4.80
CA THR A 5 -21.74 -0.72 4.24
C THR A 5 -20.68 -0.48 3.16
N PRO A 6 -20.95 0.32 2.11
CA PRO A 6 -19.98 0.67 1.07
C PRO A 6 -18.87 1.64 1.56
N LEU A 7 -18.75 1.80 2.89
CA LEU A 7 -17.80 2.72 3.52
C LEU A 7 -16.44 2.03 3.67
N THR A 8 -15.37 2.78 3.43
CA THR A 8 -13.98 2.34 3.61
C THR A 8 -13.64 1.95 5.05
N SER A 9 -14.51 2.26 6.02
CA SER A 9 -14.39 1.89 7.43
C SER A 9 -14.28 0.39 7.68
N SER A 10 -14.65 -0.46 6.71
CA SER A 10 -14.53 -1.93 6.77
C SER A 10 -13.41 -2.49 5.88
N CYS A 11 -12.61 -1.65 5.22
CA CYS A 11 -11.41 -2.08 4.51
C CYS A 11 -10.26 -2.32 5.51
N GLU A 12 -9.77 -3.55 5.58
CA GLU A 12 -8.67 -3.94 6.48
C GLU A 12 -7.33 -3.82 5.77
N THR A 13 -7.35 -4.07 4.46
CA THR A 13 -6.17 -4.10 3.60
C THR A 13 -6.40 -3.21 2.38
N MET A 14 -5.38 -2.46 2.00
CA MET A 14 -5.30 -1.68 0.79
C MET A 14 -4.18 -2.23 -0.10
N VAL A 15 -4.47 -2.42 -1.38
CA VAL A 15 -3.51 -2.89 -2.38
C VAL A 15 -3.29 -1.79 -3.41
N ILE A 16 -2.03 -1.43 -3.62
CA ILE A 16 -1.59 -0.40 -4.56
C ILE A 16 -0.74 -1.07 -5.62
N GLU A 17 -1.18 -0.99 -6.87
CA GLU A 17 -0.45 -1.53 -8.01
C GLU A 17 0.09 -0.39 -8.87
N VAL A 18 1.41 -0.32 -8.99
CA VAL A 18 2.11 0.71 -9.74
C VAL A 18 2.83 0.08 -10.93
N LYS A 19 2.38 0.42 -12.13
CA LYS A 19 3.01 -0.03 -13.37
C LYS A 19 4.23 0.85 -13.67
N MET A 20 5.40 0.24 -13.72
CA MET A 20 6.68 0.91 -13.97
C MET A 20 7.40 0.27 -15.17
N PRO A 21 6.87 0.41 -16.40
CA PRO A 21 7.44 -0.24 -17.57
C PRO A 21 8.86 0.26 -17.86
N GLY A 22 9.76 -0.69 -18.10
CA GLY A 22 11.18 -0.44 -18.37
C GLY A 22 12.05 -0.23 -17.14
N ASP A 23 11.48 -0.28 -15.93
CA ASP A 23 12.25 -0.24 -14.68
C ASP A 23 12.69 -1.64 -14.24
N ARG A 24 13.66 -1.72 -13.33
CA ARG A 24 14.21 -2.98 -12.84
C ARG A 24 14.34 -2.93 -11.32
N MET A 25 14.00 -4.04 -10.67
CA MET A 25 14.03 -4.21 -9.21
C MET A 25 15.24 -3.61 -8.48
N PRO A 26 16.52 -3.76 -8.92
CA PRO A 26 17.66 -3.20 -8.18
C PRO A 26 17.66 -1.66 -8.09
N GLY A 27 16.90 -0.96 -8.94
CA GLY A 27 16.77 0.50 -8.88
C GLY A 27 15.56 0.99 -8.08
N ILE A 28 14.66 0.09 -7.67
CA ILE A 28 13.38 0.46 -7.06
C ILE A 28 13.55 0.48 -5.53
N CYS A 29 13.43 1.65 -4.95
CA CYS A 29 13.38 1.88 -3.52
C CYS A 29 11.92 2.18 -3.12
N THR A 30 11.38 1.40 -2.19
CA THR A 30 10.03 1.59 -1.67
C THR A 30 10.11 1.88 -0.18
N ASP A 31 9.71 3.07 0.24
CA ASP A 31 9.62 3.45 1.65
C ASP A 31 8.14 3.56 2.03
N ILE A 32 7.73 2.80 3.03
CA ILE A 32 6.37 2.80 3.55
C ILE A 32 6.43 3.44 4.93
N THR A 33 5.72 4.55 5.10
CA THR A 33 5.49 5.20 6.40
C THR A 33 4.09 4.85 6.90
N GLU A 34 3.72 5.38 8.06
CA GLU A 34 2.36 5.18 8.59
C GLU A 34 1.34 6.02 7.83
N ASP A 35 1.75 7.13 7.23
CA ASP A 35 0.87 8.10 6.57
C ASP A 35 0.98 8.08 5.03
N ALA A 36 2.03 7.51 4.45
CA ALA A 36 2.26 7.54 3.02
C ALA A 36 3.15 6.38 2.51
N VAL A 37 3.20 6.23 1.20
CA VAL A 37 4.20 5.41 0.50
C VAL A 37 4.98 6.27 -0.50
N ASP A 38 6.31 6.18 -0.44
CA ASP A 38 7.24 6.78 -1.38
C ASP A 38 7.92 5.69 -2.19
N ILE A 39 7.78 5.75 -3.51
CA ILE A 39 8.42 4.85 -4.47
C ILE A 39 9.37 5.69 -5.30
N ARG A 40 10.64 5.28 -5.32
CA ARG A 40 11.70 5.91 -6.07
C ARG A 40 12.37 4.90 -6.98
N SER A 41 12.49 5.25 -8.25
CA SER A 41 13.30 4.54 -9.23
C SER A 41 14.12 5.55 -10.04
N PRO A 42 15.09 5.11 -10.86
CA PRO A 42 15.85 6.03 -11.71
C PRO A 42 14.98 6.82 -12.68
N LYS A 43 13.81 6.28 -13.05
CA LYS A 43 12.90 6.86 -14.05
C LYS A 43 11.63 7.47 -13.45
N TYR A 44 11.16 6.94 -12.32
CA TYR A 44 9.88 7.31 -11.75
C TYR A 44 10.01 7.66 -10.27
N ARG A 45 9.21 8.63 -9.83
CA ARG A 45 8.99 8.91 -8.41
C ARG A 45 7.50 9.05 -8.17
N LEU A 46 7.00 8.38 -7.14
CA LEU A 46 5.60 8.40 -6.77
C LEU A 46 5.49 8.49 -5.25
N HIS A 47 4.84 9.53 -4.74
CA HIS A 47 4.52 9.69 -3.33
C HIS A 47 3.00 9.72 -3.18
N VAL A 48 2.44 8.77 -2.44
CA VAL A 48 1.00 8.64 -2.25
C VAL A 48 0.69 8.69 -0.76
N PRO A 49 0.04 9.75 -0.26
CA PRO A 49 -0.47 9.75 1.10
C PRO A 49 -1.62 8.76 1.23
N PHE A 50 -1.67 8.05 2.34
CA PHE A 50 -2.77 7.19 2.70
C PHE A 50 -3.93 8.02 3.25
N PRO A 51 -5.18 7.60 2.97
CA PRO A 51 -6.36 8.26 3.54
C PRO A 51 -6.47 8.08 5.05
N HIS A 52 -5.86 7.01 5.60
CA HIS A 52 -5.77 6.73 7.02
C HIS A 52 -4.41 6.10 7.33
N ASN A 53 -4.00 6.16 8.60
CA ASN A 53 -2.74 5.57 9.03
C ASN A 53 -2.71 4.05 8.76
N VAL A 54 -1.53 3.49 8.53
CA VAL A 54 -1.34 2.06 8.24
C VAL A 54 -0.34 1.40 9.19
N HIS A 55 -0.42 0.08 9.33
CA HIS A 55 0.57 -0.74 10.01
C HIS A 55 1.77 -0.97 9.10
N LYS A 56 2.78 -0.11 9.22
CA LYS A 56 4.05 -0.22 8.48
C LYS A 56 4.67 -1.63 8.58
N GLN A 57 4.66 -2.24 9.77
CA GLN A 57 5.32 -3.54 10.00
C GLN A 57 4.62 -4.72 9.30
N MET A 58 3.31 -4.64 9.08
CA MET A 58 2.54 -5.67 8.35
C MET A 58 2.54 -5.43 6.84
N SER A 59 3.00 -4.26 6.40
CA SER A 59 2.98 -3.88 5.00
C SER A 59 4.01 -4.68 4.19
N LYS A 60 3.66 -5.01 2.95
CA LYS A 60 4.50 -5.79 2.04
C LYS A 60 4.59 -5.10 0.68
N ALA A 61 5.76 -5.17 0.06
CA ALA A 61 5.96 -4.75 -1.33
C ALA A 61 6.54 -5.93 -2.12
N SER A 62 6.01 -6.17 -3.32
CA SER A 62 6.43 -7.23 -4.21
C SER A 62 6.55 -6.70 -5.64
N TRP A 63 7.67 -6.96 -6.28
CA TRP A 63 7.90 -6.58 -7.66
C TRP A 63 7.67 -7.75 -8.60
N ASN A 64 6.84 -7.54 -9.62
CA ASN A 64 6.63 -8.48 -10.69
C ASN A 64 7.42 -8.06 -11.94
N SER A 65 8.54 -8.74 -12.19
CA SER A 65 9.39 -8.48 -13.37
C SER A 65 8.74 -8.83 -14.70
N LEU A 66 7.75 -9.72 -14.72
CA LEU A 66 7.06 -10.15 -15.93
C LEU A 66 6.12 -9.05 -16.46
N THR A 67 5.44 -8.36 -15.54
CA THR A 67 4.48 -7.29 -15.84
C THR A 67 5.02 -5.88 -15.61
N ASN A 68 6.25 -5.77 -15.08
CA ASN A 68 6.85 -4.53 -14.60
C ASN A 68 5.92 -3.75 -13.65
N THR A 69 5.32 -4.47 -12.70
CA THR A 69 4.38 -3.91 -11.73
C THR A 69 4.92 -4.08 -10.32
N LEU A 70 4.91 -2.99 -9.54
CA LEU A 70 5.13 -3.01 -8.10
C LEU A 70 3.77 -3.11 -7.40
N THR A 71 3.58 -4.15 -6.61
CA THR A 71 2.38 -4.35 -5.79
C THR A 71 2.72 -4.11 -4.32
N ILE A 72 2.02 -3.17 -3.70
CA ILE A 72 2.18 -2.81 -2.29
C ILE A 72 0.89 -3.13 -1.56
N THR A 73 0.98 -3.95 -0.52
CA THR A 73 -0.14 -4.33 0.34
C THR A 73 0.08 -3.71 1.71
N VAL A 74 -0.81 -2.82 2.14
CA VAL A 74 -0.77 -2.16 3.46
C VAL A 74 -2.03 -2.49 4.25
N PHE A 75 -1.93 -2.48 5.58
CA PHE A 75 -3.05 -2.74 6.48
C PHE A 75 -3.40 -1.46 7.22
N LEU A 76 -4.66 -1.05 7.17
CA LEU A 76 -5.12 0.21 7.75
C LEU A 76 -5.21 0.09 9.28
N LYS A 77 -4.71 1.09 10.01
CA LYS A 77 -4.93 1.27 11.44
C LYS A 77 -6.33 1.84 11.62
N ARG A 78 -7.25 1.05 12.19
CA ARG A 78 -8.60 1.51 12.52
C ARG A 78 -8.61 2.13 13.90
N GLU A 79 -9.19 3.32 14.03
CA GLU A 79 -9.31 4.07 15.30
C GLU A 79 -10.18 3.36 16.35
N TYR A 80 -10.90 2.30 15.97
CA TYR A 80 -11.81 1.53 16.83
C TYR A 80 -11.50 0.02 16.85
N ASP A 81 -10.30 -0.39 16.44
CA ASP A 81 -9.92 -1.82 16.52
C ASP A 81 -9.93 -2.33 17.98
N ASP A 82 -9.58 -1.45 18.93
CA ASP A 82 -9.61 -1.72 20.38
C ASP A 82 -11.02 -1.71 21.03
N ILE A 83 -12.09 -1.39 20.30
CA ILE A 83 -13.44 -1.17 20.87
C ILE A 83 -14.45 -2.25 20.44
N ASN A 84 -14.05 -3.24 19.64
CA ASN A 84 -14.87 -4.45 19.43
C ASN A 84 -14.59 -5.49 20.53
N PHE A 85 -15.26 -5.33 21.67
CA PHE A 85 -15.45 -6.39 22.67
C PHE A 85 -16.66 -7.27 22.30
#